data_AF-A6R9H8-F1
#
_entry.id   AF-A6R9H8-F1
#
_cell.length_a   1.000
_cell.length_b   1.000
_cell.length_c   1.000
_cell.angle_alpha   90.00
_cell.angle_beta   90.00
_cell.angle_gamma   90.00
#
_symmetry.space_group_name_H-M   'P 1'
#
loop_
_entity.id
_entity.type
_entity.pdbx_description
1 polymer ?
#
loop_
_entity_poly.entity_id
_entity_poly.type
_entity_poly.pdbx_seq_one_letter_code
_entity_poly.pdbx_strand_id
1 'polypeptide(L)'
;MPATEPPTEPPTKPPTEPPTELPTESLIELVTESSITQQVTPYSVYLDNYFTSVALFKFLREKGYGACGTTHSNQAPAVLAELRDYTAAIPWNTLYAIEQEKVLCLAMQDNNMVLALSTIHSLDTFIERIRKRPGELSTNANIVRKVFEGQPQKKLKIPVMIDDYNHNMNGVDLANQYRAAYTSHRITYRTWLPIFYWLIDSAAVNAYRLYYLYKKQQGVPKKDLPYHISFHEKLYQQLFEFAPKIHDNLPIERSNRDLNHQRISLPKRLLLNKISYNIHYRNHSNLHKTYRRGDRTI
;
A
#
# COMPACT_ATOMS: atom_id res chain seq x y z
N MET A 1 -61.32 -3.70 -42.12
CA MET A 1 -60.12 -3.49 -41.28
C MET A 1 -60.15 -4.50 -40.14
N PRO A 2 -59.23 -5.46 -40.08
CA PRO A 2 -58.97 -6.19 -38.85
C PRO A 2 -57.68 -5.69 -38.18
N ALA A 3 -57.70 -5.72 -36.85
CA ALA A 3 -56.74 -5.08 -35.96
C ALA A 3 -55.37 -5.77 -35.96
N THR A 4 -54.32 -4.95 -35.89
CA THR A 4 -52.93 -5.36 -35.72
C THR A 4 -52.68 -5.82 -34.28
N GLU A 5 -52.18 -7.05 -34.09
CA GLU A 5 -51.72 -7.55 -32.79
C GLU A 5 -50.48 -6.78 -32.29
N PRO A 6 -50.33 -6.58 -30.96
CA PRO A 6 -49.16 -5.90 -30.40
C PRO A 6 -47.93 -6.83 -30.32
N PRO A 7 -46.71 -6.28 -30.26
CA PRO A 7 -45.48 -7.08 -30.33
C PRO A 7 -45.23 -7.85 -29.03
N THR A 8 -44.79 -9.10 -29.18
CA THR A 8 -44.43 -10.04 -28.11
C THR A 8 -43.15 -9.58 -27.37
N GLU A 9 -43.23 -9.45 -26.05
CA GLU A 9 -42.04 -9.23 -25.20
C GLU A 9 -41.09 -10.44 -25.23
N PRO A 10 -39.76 -10.23 -25.15
CA PRO A 10 -38.79 -11.32 -25.07
C PRO A 10 -38.85 -12.03 -23.70
N PRO A 11 -38.51 -13.33 -23.62
CA PRO A 11 -38.66 -14.10 -22.40
C PRO A 11 -37.74 -13.57 -21.28
N THR A 12 -38.35 -13.24 -20.15
CA THR A 12 -37.67 -12.87 -18.91
C THR A 12 -36.89 -14.09 -18.40
N LYS A 13 -35.58 -13.93 -18.19
CA LYS A 13 -34.75 -14.96 -17.53
C LYS A 13 -35.32 -15.25 -16.13
N PRO A 14 -35.48 -16.52 -15.72
CA PRO A 14 -35.96 -16.83 -14.37
C PRO A 14 -34.96 -16.27 -13.33
N PRO A 15 -35.43 -15.91 -12.12
CA PRO A 15 -34.57 -15.39 -11.08
C PRO A 15 -33.61 -16.49 -10.63
N THR A 16 -32.31 -16.21 -10.72
CA THR A 16 -31.27 -17.08 -10.15
C THR A 16 -31.45 -17.08 -8.63
N GLU A 17 -31.86 -18.20 -8.06
CA GLU A 17 -31.88 -18.38 -6.60
C GLU A 17 -30.48 -18.14 -6.02
N PRO A 18 -30.36 -17.44 -4.87
CA PRO A 18 -29.08 -17.32 -4.19
C PRO A 18 -28.63 -18.70 -3.68
N PRO A 19 -27.31 -19.00 -3.66
CA PRO A 19 -26.82 -20.26 -3.13
C PRO A 19 -27.19 -20.41 -1.64
N THR A 20 -27.90 -21.49 -1.33
CA THR A 20 -28.59 -21.72 -0.05
C THR A 20 -27.70 -22.28 1.06
N GLU A 21 -26.44 -22.63 0.80
CA GLU A 21 -25.58 -23.21 1.83
C GLU A 21 -24.28 -22.41 1.98
N LEU A 22 -24.22 -21.69 3.09
CA LEU A 22 -23.06 -20.94 3.55
C LEU A 22 -22.03 -21.99 4.03
N PRO A 23 -20.77 -21.99 3.56
CA PRO A 23 -19.77 -23.01 3.90
C PRO A 23 -19.28 -22.78 5.34
N THR A 24 -20.14 -23.08 6.32
CA THR A 24 -20.03 -22.46 7.65
C THR A 24 -19.47 -23.38 8.71
N GLU A 25 -19.58 -24.70 8.56
CA GLU A 25 -19.18 -25.62 9.64
C GLU A 25 -17.80 -26.26 9.41
N SER A 26 -17.41 -26.55 8.17
CA SER A 26 -16.11 -27.20 7.89
C SER A 26 -14.90 -26.28 7.90
N LEU A 27 -15.09 -24.96 7.83
CA LEU A 27 -13.99 -23.98 7.86
C LEU A 27 -13.55 -23.59 9.27
N ILE A 28 -14.41 -23.79 10.27
CA ILE A 28 -14.14 -23.39 11.65
C ILE A 28 -13.32 -24.46 12.39
N GLU A 29 -13.36 -25.72 11.94
CA GLU A 29 -12.83 -26.87 12.69
C GLU A 29 -11.42 -27.36 12.28
N LEU A 30 -10.71 -26.67 11.38
CA LEU A 30 -9.37 -27.09 10.92
C LEU A 30 -8.19 -26.31 11.49
N VAL A 31 -8.39 -25.52 12.55
CA VAL A 31 -7.30 -24.86 13.27
C VAL A 31 -7.35 -25.22 14.76
N THR A 32 -7.11 -26.49 15.06
CA THR A 32 -6.72 -26.91 16.42
C THR A 32 -5.22 -27.20 16.44
N GLU A 33 -4.50 -26.39 17.21
CA GLU A 33 -3.10 -26.56 17.65
C GLU A 33 -2.03 -26.67 16.55
N SER A 34 -1.81 -25.59 15.80
CA SER A 34 -0.61 -25.40 15.01
C SER A 34 0.27 -24.28 15.59
N SER A 35 1.29 -24.73 16.30
CA SER A 35 2.36 -23.96 16.95
C SER A 35 2.94 -22.82 16.09
N ILE A 36 2.56 -21.56 16.35
CA ILE A 36 3.25 -20.35 15.86
C ILE A 36 4.51 -20.09 16.71
N THR A 37 5.37 -21.09 16.84
CA THR A 37 6.61 -21.04 17.65
C THR A 37 7.82 -21.33 16.78
N GLN A 38 7.97 -20.57 15.68
CA GLN A 38 9.26 -20.49 15.00
C GLN A 38 9.88 -19.13 15.29
N GLN A 39 11.16 -19.13 15.66
CA GLN A 39 11.94 -17.91 15.89
C GLN A 39 11.92 -17.04 14.64
N VAL A 40 11.11 -15.99 14.67
CA VAL A 40 11.14 -14.93 13.69
C VAL A 40 12.27 -13.98 14.07
N THR A 41 13.06 -13.54 13.09
CA THR A 41 13.98 -12.41 13.23
C THR A 41 13.24 -11.20 13.81
N PRO A 42 13.93 -10.21 14.41
CA PRO A 42 13.26 -9.03 14.98
C PRO A 42 12.58 -8.13 13.94
N TYR A 43 12.58 -8.52 12.65
CA TYR A 43 12.05 -7.76 11.55
C TYR A 43 10.86 -8.47 10.92
N SER A 44 9.74 -7.75 10.88
CA SER A 44 8.54 -8.15 10.14
C SER A 44 8.32 -7.20 8.97
N VAL A 45 7.97 -7.77 7.81
CA VAL A 45 7.58 -7.00 6.63
C VAL A 45 6.07 -6.91 6.53
N TYR A 46 5.58 -5.69 6.24
CA TYR A 46 4.18 -5.41 6.00
C TYR A 46 3.99 -5.08 4.52
N LEU A 47 3.18 -5.88 3.83
CA LEU A 47 3.10 -5.85 2.38
C LEU A 47 1.69 -5.50 1.90
N ASP A 48 1.61 -4.63 0.91
CA ASP A 48 0.37 -4.36 0.18
C ASP A 48 -0.02 -5.56 -0.70
N ASN A 49 -1.30 -5.63 -1.07
CA ASN A 49 -1.92 -6.75 -1.77
C ASN A 49 -1.19 -7.16 -3.05
N TYR A 50 -0.54 -6.23 -3.74
CA TYR A 50 0.20 -6.46 -4.97
C TYR A 50 1.37 -7.43 -4.78
N PHE A 51 2.00 -7.44 -3.60
CA PHE A 51 3.19 -8.23 -3.31
C PHE A 51 2.89 -9.53 -2.56
N THR A 52 1.65 -9.73 -2.10
CA THR A 52 1.31 -10.85 -1.22
C THR A 52 0.98 -12.13 -1.99
N SER A 53 1.54 -13.25 -1.52
CA SER A 53 1.16 -14.60 -1.92
C SER A 53 1.55 -15.59 -0.83
N VAL A 54 0.86 -16.73 -0.77
CA VAL A 54 1.20 -17.82 0.17
C VAL A 54 2.64 -18.29 -0.05
N ALA A 55 3.07 -18.45 -1.31
CA ALA A 55 4.42 -18.86 -1.66
C ALA A 55 5.50 -17.90 -1.14
N LEU A 56 5.29 -16.58 -1.27
CA LEU A 56 6.22 -15.59 -0.74
C LEU A 56 6.28 -15.64 0.79
N PHE A 57 5.13 -15.73 1.46
CA PHE A 57 5.07 -15.73 2.92
C PHE A 57 5.74 -16.96 3.52
N LYS A 58 5.54 -18.12 2.90
CA LYS A 58 6.27 -19.35 3.22
C LYS A 58 7.77 -19.15 3.08
N PHE A 59 8.24 -18.64 1.94
CA PHE A 59 9.66 -18.39 1.71
C PHE A 59 10.26 -17.44 2.75
N LEU A 60 9.57 -16.35 3.07
CA LEU A 60 10.00 -15.39 4.10
C LEU A 60 10.12 -16.08 5.47
N ARG A 61 9.13 -16.89 5.85
CA ARG A 61 9.15 -17.66 7.09
C ARG A 61 10.31 -18.65 7.14
N GLU A 62 10.58 -19.37 6.06
CA GLU A 62 11.73 -20.28 5.94
C GLU A 62 13.08 -19.56 6.06
N LYS A 63 13.14 -18.28 5.67
CA LYS A 63 14.30 -17.40 5.88
C LYS A 63 14.33 -16.71 7.26
N GLY A 64 13.33 -16.96 8.10
CA GLY A 64 13.21 -16.37 9.44
C GLY A 64 12.61 -14.96 9.45
N TYR A 65 12.06 -14.45 8.35
CA TYR A 65 11.38 -13.16 8.32
C TYR A 65 9.89 -13.26 8.64
N GLY A 66 9.40 -12.34 9.45
CA GLY A 66 7.98 -12.19 9.73
C GLY A 66 7.28 -11.48 8.59
N ALA A 67 6.05 -11.87 8.27
CA ALA A 67 5.28 -11.23 7.21
C ALA A 67 3.80 -11.07 7.58
N CYS A 68 3.24 -9.93 7.16
CA CYS A 68 1.83 -9.62 7.29
C CYS A 68 1.37 -8.78 6.10
N GLY A 69 0.21 -9.06 5.52
CA GLY A 69 -0.28 -8.25 4.41
C GLY A 69 -1.70 -8.60 4.00
N THR A 70 -2.42 -7.61 3.45
CA THR A 70 -3.70 -7.91 2.77
C THR A 70 -3.43 -8.62 1.46
N THR A 71 -4.38 -9.39 0.95
CA THR A 71 -4.17 -10.16 -0.28
C THR A 71 -5.35 -10.10 -1.24
N HIS A 72 -5.07 -10.39 -2.52
CA HIS A 72 -6.10 -10.50 -3.55
C HIS A 72 -6.75 -11.88 -3.50
N SER A 73 -8.00 -11.99 -3.95
CA SER A 73 -8.74 -13.27 -4.00
C SER A 73 -7.95 -14.37 -4.72
N ASN A 74 -7.31 -14.02 -5.83
CA ASN A 74 -6.52 -14.93 -6.65
C ASN A 74 -5.24 -15.44 -5.97
N GLN A 75 -4.83 -14.83 -4.85
CA GLN A 75 -3.63 -15.20 -4.08
C GLN A 75 -4.00 -15.85 -2.73
N ALA A 76 -5.28 -15.84 -2.37
CA ALA A 76 -5.82 -16.50 -1.18
C ALA A 76 -6.31 -17.92 -1.52
N PRO A 77 -6.46 -18.81 -0.51
CA PRO A 77 -7.17 -20.07 -0.69
C PRO A 77 -8.58 -19.82 -1.26
N ALA A 78 -8.99 -20.62 -2.25
CA ALA A 78 -10.27 -20.44 -2.96
C ALA A 78 -11.47 -20.34 -2.01
N VAL A 79 -11.50 -21.21 -1.00
CA VAL A 79 -12.60 -21.25 -0.02
C VAL A 79 -12.72 -19.94 0.77
N LEU A 80 -11.61 -19.28 1.09
CA LEU A 80 -11.65 -17.95 1.74
C LEU A 80 -12.03 -16.85 0.74
N ALA A 81 -11.64 -16.98 -0.53
CA ALA A 81 -11.98 -16.02 -1.56
C ALA A 81 -13.49 -16.00 -1.89
N GLU A 82 -14.13 -17.17 -1.88
CA GLU A 82 -15.58 -17.35 -2.11
C GLU A 82 -16.45 -16.62 -1.08
N LEU A 83 -15.93 -16.39 0.14
CA LEU A 83 -16.64 -15.63 1.18
C LEU A 83 -16.97 -14.19 0.76
N ARG A 84 -16.31 -13.64 -0.27
CA ARG A 84 -16.64 -12.33 -0.84
C ARG A 84 -18.07 -12.26 -1.37
N ASP A 85 -18.59 -13.37 -1.88
CA ASP A 85 -19.95 -13.43 -2.43
C ASP A 85 -21.03 -13.43 -1.33
N TYR A 86 -20.65 -13.72 -0.09
CA TYR A 86 -21.53 -13.79 1.08
C TYR A 86 -21.37 -12.59 2.04
N THR A 87 -20.63 -11.54 1.64
CA THR A 87 -20.30 -10.36 2.48
C THR A 87 -21.51 -9.76 3.21
N ALA A 88 -22.71 -9.75 2.59
CA ALA A 88 -23.91 -9.17 3.19
C ALA A 88 -24.56 -10.04 4.28
N ALA A 89 -24.34 -11.36 4.24
CA ALA A 89 -24.90 -12.32 5.19
C ALA A 89 -23.97 -12.54 6.40
N ILE A 90 -22.67 -12.31 6.22
CA ILE A 90 -21.68 -12.52 7.27
C ILE A 90 -21.71 -11.35 8.27
N PRO A 91 -21.83 -11.59 9.59
CA PRO A 91 -21.76 -10.53 10.59
C PRO A 91 -20.44 -9.78 10.58
N TRP A 92 -20.46 -8.51 10.99
CA TRP A 92 -19.25 -7.72 11.13
C TRP A 92 -18.27 -8.38 12.11
N ASN A 93 -16.98 -8.34 11.78
CA ASN A 93 -15.85 -8.87 12.55
C ASN A 93 -15.84 -10.40 12.72
N THR A 94 -16.64 -11.12 11.92
CA THR A 94 -16.47 -12.57 11.76
C THR A 94 -15.15 -12.85 11.04
N LEU A 95 -14.41 -13.83 11.56
CA LEU A 95 -13.14 -14.30 11.03
C LEU A 95 -13.25 -15.74 10.56
N TYR A 96 -12.72 -16.00 9.37
CA TYR A 96 -12.47 -17.33 8.84
C TYR A 96 -10.99 -17.45 8.56
N ALA A 97 -10.41 -18.62 8.80
CA ALA A 97 -9.00 -18.81 8.57
C ALA A 97 -8.66 -20.25 8.23
N ILE A 98 -7.60 -20.39 7.45
CA ILE A 98 -7.02 -21.65 7.04
C ILE A 98 -5.52 -21.50 7.16
N GLU A 99 -4.85 -22.49 7.73
CA GLU A 99 -3.40 -22.57 7.61
C GLU A 99 -3.03 -23.30 6.31
N GLN A 100 -2.26 -22.64 5.44
CA GLN A 100 -1.73 -23.23 4.23
C GLN A 100 -0.21 -23.06 4.21
N GLU A 101 0.52 -24.17 4.16
CA GLU A 101 1.98 -24.18 4.06
C GLU A 101 2.69 -23.32 5.14
N LYS A 102 2.23 -23.41 6.40
CA LYS A 102 2.72 -22.60 7.53
C LYS A 102 2.47 -21.09 7.38
N VAL A 103 1.51 -20.71 6.55
CA VAL A 103 1.02 -19.34 6.42
C VAL A 103 -0.42 -19.32 6.90
N LEU A 104 -0.72 -18.40 7.81
CA LEU A 104 -2.09 -18.14 8.23
C LEU A 104 -2.78 -17.32 7.14
N CYS A 105 -3.75 -17.91 6.47
CA CYS A 105 -4.62 -17.25 5.51
C CYS A 105 -5.94 -16.90 6.20
N LEU A 106 -6.38 -15.65 6.11
CA LEU A 106 -7.56 -15.17 6.84
C LEU A 106 -8.50 -14.33 5.97
N ALA A 107 -9.77 -14.44 6.28
CA ALA A 107 -10.86 -13.64 5.72
C ALA A 107 -11.64 -13.01 6.89
N MET A 108 -11.67 -11.69 6.94
CA MET A 108 -12.38 -10.93 7.97
C MET A 108 -13.49 -10.09 7.33
N GLN A 109 -14.69 -10.21 7.86
CA GLN A 109 -15.79 -9.35 7.46
C GLN A 109 -15.65 -7.96 8.12
N ASP A 110 -15.27 -6.94 7.34
CA ASP A 110 -15.38 -5.53 7.77
C ASP A 110 -16.52 -4.86 7.00
N ASN A 111 -16.23 -3.75 6.33
CA ASN A 111 -17.11 -3.14 5.33
C ASN A 111 -17.30 -4.00 4.10
N ASN A 112 -16.21 -4.62 3.68
CA ASN A 112 -16.11 -5.66 2.67
C ASN A 112 -15.27 -6.78 3.27
N MET A 113 -15.33 -7.96 2.66
CA MET A 113 -14.46 -9.07 3.04
C MET A 113 -12.99 -8.72 2.80
N VAL A 114 -12.22 -8.65 3.88
CA VAL A 114 -10.77 -8.42 3.88
C VAL A 114 -10.07 -9.77 3.89
N LEU A 115 -9.32 -10.05 2.83
CA LEU A 115 -8.43 -11.21 2.79
C LEU A 115 -7.03 -10.78 3.18
N ALA A 116 -6.35 -11.59 3.97
CA ALA A 116 -4.99 -11.29 4.39
C ALA A 116 -4.18 -12.56 4.70
N LEU A 117 -2.87 -12.39 4.75
CA LEU A 117 -1.90 -13.45 5.02
C LEU A 117 -1.01 -13.02 6.19
N SER A 118 -0.59 -13.98 7.02
CA SER A 118 0.39 -13.73 8.06
C SER A 118 1.22 -14.95 8.46
N THR A 119 2.43 -14.70 8.95
CA THR A 119 3.31 -15.70 9.57
C THR A 119 3.65 -15.38 11.03
N ILE A 120 3.11 -14.28 11.58
CA ILE A 120 3.50 -13.74 12.90
C ILE A 120 2.33 -13.57 13.87
N HIS A 121 1.09 -13.85 13.45
CA HIS A 121 -0.10 -13.65 14.27
C HIS A 121 -0.85 -14.97 14.52
N SER A 122 -1.56 -15.03 15.64
CA SER A 122 -2.50 -16.10 16.00
C SER A 122 -3.95 -15.64 15.84
N LEU A 123 -4.87 -16.56 15.57
CA LEU A 123 -6.28 -16.23 15.31
C LEU A 123 -7.03 -15.65 16.51
N ASP A 124 -6.73 -16.14 17.71
CA ASP A 124 -7.50 -15.78 18.91
C ASP A 124 -7.04 -14.47 19.56
N THR A 125 -6.26 -13.67 18.84
CA THR A 125 -5.69 -12.42 19.36
C THR A 125 -6.51 -11.22 18.91
N PHE A 126 -7.15 -10.55 19.88
CA PHE A 126 -7.96 -9.36 19.65
C PHE A 126 -7.50 -8.19 20.53
N ILE A 127 -7.65 -6.98 20.02
CA ILE A 127 -7.34 -5.73 20.70
C ILE A 127 -8.53 -4.76 20.59
N GLU A 128 -8.81 -4.03 21.65
CA GLU A 128 -9.80 -2.96 21.64
C GLU A 128 -9.19 -1.67 21.11
N ARG A 129 -9.78 -1.12 20.04
CA ARG A 129 -9.41 0.18 19.48
C ARG A 129 -10.62 1.09 19.39
N ILE A 130 -10.41 2.37 19.67
CA ILE A 130 -11.43 3.39 19.36
C ILE A 130 -11.44 3.56 17.85
N ARG A 131 -12.56 3.28 17.19
CA ARG A 131 -12.73 3.53 15.76
C ARG A 131 -13.70 4.69 15.56
N LYS A 132 -13.52 5.41 14.46
CA LYS A 132 -14.46 6.43 13.98
C LYS A 132 -15.49 5.81 13.07
N ARG A 133 -16.75 6.19 13.24
CA ARG A 133 -17.85 5.77 12.36
C ARG A 133 -17.60 6.29 10.94
N PRO A 134 -17.71 5.46 9.89
CA PRO A 134 -17.57 5.95 8.52
C PRO A 134 -18.64 6.98 8.17
N GLY A 135 -18.23 8.03 7.46
CA GLY A 135 -19.13 9.09 7.01
C GLY A 135 -20.24 8.58 6.08
N GLU A 136 -21.36 9.30 6.01
CA GLU A 136 -22.59 8.89 5.30
C GLU A 136 -22.37 8.62 3.81
N LEU A 137 -21.43 9.32 3.17
CA LEU A 137 -21.11 9.16 1.75
C LEU A 137 -20.24 7.93 1.44
N SER A 138 -19.80 7.16 2.45
CA SER A 138 -19.04 5.93 2.20
C SER A 138 -19.93 4.89 1.53
N THR A 139 -19.59 4.53 0.30
CA THR A 139 -20.37 3.63 -0.57
C THR A 139 -20.51 2.21 0.02
N ASN A 140 -19.54 1.78 0.81
CA ASN A 140 -19.45 0.41 1.36
C ASN A 140 -19.32 0.46 2.87
N ALA A 141 -20.28 1.03 3.60
CA ALA A 141 -20.20 1.12 5.08
C ALA A 141 -21.47 0.71 5.81
N ASN A 142 -22.42 0.08 5.11
CA ASN A 142 -23.71 -0.29 5.68
C ASN A 142 -23.57 -1.31 6.83
N ILE A 143 -22.64 -2.26 6.70
CA ILE A 143 -22.38 -3.27 7.72
C ILE A 143 -21.76 -2.62 8.96
N VAL A 144 -20.61 -1.95 8.82
CA VAL A 144 -19.90 -1.39 9.98
C VAL A 144 -20.68 -0.26 10.66
N ARG A 145 -21.45 0.56 9.94
CA ARG A 145 -22.21 1.67 10.56
C ARG A 145 -23.21 1.17 11.60
N LYS A 146 -23.83 0.01 11.37
CA LYS A 146 -24.78 -0.60 12.32
C LYS A 146 -24.09 -0.89 13.66
N VAL A 147 -22.83 -1.34 13.62
CA VAL A 147 -22.03 -1.65 14.81
C VAL A 147 -21.81 -0.42 15.70
N PHE A 148 -21.77 0.78 15.12
CA PHE A 148 -21.59 2.03 15.87
C PHE A 148 -22.84 2.50 16.62
N GLU A 149 -24.04 1.96 16.35
CA GLU A 149 -25.29 2.33 17.05
C GLU A 149 -25.53 3.86 17.08
N GLY A 150 -25.18 4.55 15.98
CA GLY A 150 -25.31 6.01 15.88
C GLY A 150 -24.19 6.82 16.53
N GLN A 151 -23.30 6.20 17.32
CA GLN A 151 -22.19 6.90 17.96
C GLN A 151 -21.13 7.32 16.93
N PRO A 152 -20.52 8.52 17.06
CA PRO A 152 -19.47 8.98 16.15
C PRO A 152 -18.17 8.18 16.29
N GLN A 153 -17.93 7.61 17.47
CA GLN A 153 -16.80 6.75 17.79
C GLN A 153 -17.25 5.63 18.72
N LYS A 154 -16.65 4.45 18.61
CA LYS A 154 -16.94 3.30 19.47
C LYS A 154 -15.66 2.49 19.69
N LYS A 155 -15.49 1.94 20.90
CA LYS A 155 -14.45 0.94 21.17
C LYS A 155 -14.89 -0.39 20.57
N LEU A 156 -14.10 -0.91 19.65
CA LEU A 156 -14.38 -2.15 18.94
C LEU A 156 -13.21 -3.11 19.13
N LYS A 157 -13.52 -4.38 19.40
CA LYS A 157 -12.54 -5.46 19.36
C LYS A 157 -12.25 -5.79 17.90
N ILE A 158 -10.98 -5.69 17.51
CA ILE A 158 -10.50 -6.06 16.18
C ILE A 158 -9.35 -7.05 16.31
N PRO A 159 -9.09 -7.89 15.30
CA PRO A 159 -7.95 -8.80 15.32
C PRO A 159 -6.63 -8.04 15.38
N VAL A 160 -5.69 -8.52 16.19
CA VAL A 160 -4.36 -7.91 16.33
C VAL A 160 -3.65 -7.82 14.98
N MET A 161 -3.80 -8.84 14.13
CA MET A 161 -3.24 -8.85 12.78
C MET A 161 -3.66 -7.63 11.94
N ILE A 162 -4.94 -7.27 11.98
CA ILE A 162 -5.48 -6.13 11.23
C ILE A 162 -5.01 -4.81 11.83
N ASP A 163 -4.93 -4.77 13.16
CA ASP A 163 -4.38 -3.62 13.88
C ASP A 163 -2.92 -3.39 13.49
N ASP A 164 -2.07 -4.40 13.59
CA ASP A 164 -0.65 -4.35 13.25
C ASP A 164 -0.42 -4.00 11.77
N TYR A 165 -1.22 -4.56 10.86
CA TYR A 165 -1.17 -4.18 9.45
C TYR A 165 -1.44 -2.68 9.25
N ASN A 166 -2.52 -2.15 9.81
CA ASN A 166 -2.89 -0.75 9.66
C ASN A 166 -1.83 0.22 10.24
N HIS A 167 -1.14 -0.18 11.31
CA HIS A 167 -0.09 0.64 11.92
C HIS A 167 1.19 0.66 11.08
N ASN A 168 1.51 -0.43 10.37
CA ASN A 168 2.82 -0.61 9.74
C ASN A 168 2.82 -0.55 8.21
N MET A 169 1.67 -0.65 7.53
CA MET A 169 1.59 -0.66 6.06
C MET A 169 2.03 0.66 5.38
N ASN A 170 1.99 1.78 6.10
CA ASN A 170 2.14 3.13 5.51
C ASN A 170 3.60 3.64 5.46
N GLY A 171 4.60 2.79 5.73
CA GLY A 171 6.01 3.21 5.80
C GLY A 171 6.52 3.82 4.48
N VAL A 172 6.17 3.20 3.35
CA VAL A 172 6.56 3.69 2.01
C VAL A 172 5.84 4.99 1.67
N ASP A 173 4.54 5.10 2.00
CA ASP A 173 3.77 6.32 1.77
C ASP A 173 4.30 7.51 2.57
N LEU A 174 4.71 7.25 3.82
CA LEU A 174 5.35 8.27 4.65
C LEU A 174 6.67 8.76 4.03
N ALA A 175 7.52 7.84 3.55
CA ALA A 175 8.76 8.20 2.86
C ALA A 175 8.49 9.03 1.58
N ASN A 176 7.49 8.63 0.80
CA ASN A 176 7.03 9.37 -0.38
C ASN A 176 6.50 10.76 -0.02
N GLN A 177 5.76 10.89 1.08
CA GLN A 177 5.23 12.16 1.56
C GLN A 177 6.36 13.11 1.98
N TYR A 178 7.34 12.62 2.74
CA TYR A 178 8.54 13.41 3.08
C TYR A 178 9.23 13.90 1.81
N ARG A 179 9.51 12.99 0.87
CA ARG A 179 10.17 13.33 -0.40
C ARG A 179 9.37 14.36 -1.21
N ALA A 180 8.06 14.20 -1.32
CA ALA A 180 7.19 15.09 -2.08
C ALA A 180 7.10 16.50 -1.49
N ALA A 181 7.26 16.65 -0.16
CA ALA A 181 7.17 17.94 0.51
C ALA A 181 8.26 18.93 0.05
N TYR A 182 9.48 18.45 -0.21
CA TYR A 182 10.63 19.27 -0.63
C TYR A 182 11.39 18.63 -1.79
N THR A 183 10.66 18.33 -2.86
CA THR A 183 11.21 17.68 -4.06
C THR A 183 12.14 18.61 -4.86
N SER A 184 13.31 18.11 -5.26
CA SER A 184 14.22 18.80 -6.20
C SER A 184 13.87 18.55 -7.67
N HIS A 185 12.90 17.66 -7.92
CA HIS A 185 12.48 17.26 -9.26
C HIS A 185 12.11 18.46 -10.13
N ARG A 186 12.75 18.56 -11.31
CA ARG A 186 12.44 19.53 -12.37
C ARG A 186 11.93 18.83 -13.62
N ILE A 187 11.06 19.50 -14.37
CA ILE A 187 10.62 19.05 -15.68
C ILE A 187 11.85 18.88 -16.59
N THR A 188 11.97 17.71 -17.21
CA THR A 188 13.13 17.34 -18.02
C THR A 188 12.74 16.32 -19.08
N TYR A 189 13.42 16.39 -20.23
CA TYR A 189 13.24 15.46 -21.35
C TYR A 189 14.22 14.28 -21.30
N ARG A 190 15.15 14.27 -20.35
CA ARG A 190 16.11 13.16 -20.18
C ARG A 190 15.56 12.16 -19.17
N THR A 191 15.34 10.92 -19.61
CA THR A 191 14.70 9.86 -18.81
C THR A 191 15.45 9.47 -17.54
N TRP A 192 16.76 9.70 -17.47
CA TRP A 192 17.57 9.40 -16.28
C TRP A 192 17.55 10.51 -15.22
N LEU A 193 17.23 11.77 -15.60
CA LEU A 193 17.24 12.88 -14.64
C LEU A 193 16.18 12.73 -13.53
N PRO A 194 14.95 12.23 -13.78
CA PRO A 194 14.00 11.91 -12.73
C PRO A 194 14.54 10.96 -11.66
N ILE A 195 15.30 9.93 -12.07
CA ILE A 195 15.93 8.97 -11.14
C ILE A 195 17.00 9.69 -10.31
N PHE A 196 17.82 10.53 -10.95
CA PHE A 196 18.82 11.33 -10.26
C PHE A 196 18.20 12.28 -9.21
N TYR A 197 17.15 13.01 -9.56
CA TYR A 197 16.44 13.86 -8.59
C TYR A 197 15.83 13.04 -7.44
N TRP A 198 15.25 11.88 -7.75
CA TRP A 198 14.72 10.99 -6.74
C TRP A 198 15.81 10.51 -5.75
N LEU A 199 17.02 10.21 -6.24
CA LEU A 199 18.15 9.83 -5.39
C LEU A 199 18.59 10.98 -4.46
N ILE A 200 18.67 12.22 -4.98
CA ILE A 200 18.99 13.40 -4.17
C ILE A 200 17.95 13.61 -3.08
N ASP A 201 16.67 13.61 -3.44
CA ASP A 201 15.59 13.85 -2.48
C ASP A 201 15.56 12.75 -1.41
N SER A 202 15.77 11.50 -1.80
CA SER A 202 15.83 10.36 -0.88
C SER A 202 17.03 10.46 0.06
N ALA A 203 18.20 10.88 -0.44
CA ALA A 203 19.38 11.09 0.39
C ALA A 203 19.15 12.22 1.41
N ALA A 204 18.54 13.33 1.00
CA ALA A 204 18.21 14.45 1.89
C ALA A 204 17.21 14.04 2.99
N VAL A 205 16.15 13.30 2.63
CA VAL A 205 15.18 12.76 3.58
C VAL A 205 15.86 11.80 4.56
N ASN A 206 16.70 10.88 4.07
CA ASN A 206 17.42 9.93 4.93
C ASN A 206 18.36 10.66 5.90
N ALA A 207 19.10 11.67 5.44
CA ALA A 207 19.96 12.51 6.29
C ALA A 207 19.15 13.25 7.35
N TYR A 208 17.99 13.82 6.99
CA TYR A 208 17.07 14.44 7.93
C TYR A 208 16.61 13.44 8.99
N ARG A 209 16.17 12.24 8.60
CA ARG A 209 15.68 11.22 9.52
C ARG A 209 16.77 10.76 10.48
N LEU A 210 18.00 10.55 10.00
CA LEU A 210 19.14 10.22 10.84
C LEU A 210 19.45 11.33 11.85
N TYR A 211 19.47 12.59 11.41
CA TYR A 211 19.71 13.74 12.29
C TYR A 211 18.60 13.91 13.34
N TYR A 212 17.34 13.73 12.95
CA TYR A 212 16.19 13.73 13.85
C TYR A 212 16.31 12.64 14.93
N LEU A 213 16.64 11.40 14.52
CA LEU A 213 16.82 10.28 15.45
C LEU A 213 17.99 10.51 16.40
N TYR A 214 19.11 11.01 15.89
CA TYR A 214 20.27 11.38 16.70
C TYR A 214 19.90 12.41 17.78
N LYS A 215 19.23 13.51 17.41
CA LYS A 215 18.79 14.53 18.38
C LYS A 215 17.80 13.97 19.40
N LYS A 216 16.89 13.08 18.97
CA LYS A 216 15.95 12.41 19.87
C LYS A 216 16.68 11.52 20.88
N GLN A 217 17.71 10.80 20.47
CA GLN A 217 18.54 9.97 21.37
C GLN A 217 19.31 10.82 22.39
N GLN A 218 19.70 12.04 22.03
CA GLN A 218 20.33 13.00 22.94
C GLN A 218 19.35 13.65 23.94
N GLY A 219 18.08 13.20 23.99
CA GLY A 219 17.08 13.70 24.93
C GLY A 219 16.52 15.08 24.59
N VAL A 220 16.72 15.57 23.35
CA VAL A 220 16.18 16.86 22.92
C VAL A 220 14.65 16.82 22.95
N PRO A 221 13.97 17.77 23.62
CA PRO A 221 12.51 17.82 23.67
C PRO A 221 11.91 17.89 22.26
N LYS A 222 10.73 17.28 22.06
CA LYS A 222 10.06 17.24 20.76
C LYS A 222 9.87 18.61 20.11
N LYS A 223 9.64 19.66 20.92
CA LYS A 223 9.49 21.05 20.47
C LYS A 223 10.76 21.64 19.84
N ASP A 224 11.93 21.14 20.24
CA ASP A 224 13.25 21.62 19.82
C ASP A 224 13.90 20.68 18.81
N LEU A 225 13.22 19.59 18.42
CA LEU A 225 13.67 18.71 17.36
C LEU A 225 13.59 19.44 16.01
N PRO A 226 14.52 19.15 15.08
CA PRO A 226 14.55 19.80 13.78
C PRO A 226 13.28 19.46 12.98
N TYR A 227 12.61 20.51 12.52
CA TYR A 227 11.56 20.38 11.53
C TYR A 227 12.16 20.06 10.16
N HIS A 228 11.41 19.33 9.34
CA HIS A 228 11.87 18.93 8.02
C HIS A 228 12.30 20.13 7.16
N ILE A 229 11.52 21.21 7.16
CA ILE A 229 11.86 22.46 6.47
C ILE A 229 13.15 23.09 6.99
N SER A 230 13.27 23.26 8.31
CA SER A 230 14.45 23.89 8.91
C SER A 230 15.75 23.11 8.64
N PHE A 231 15.65 21.79 8.52
CA PHE A 231 16.78 20.95 8.13
C PHE A 231 17.16 21.19 6.67
N HIS A 232 16.19 21.18 5.75
CA HIS A 232 16.43 21.49 4.34
C HIS A 232 17.00 22.90 4.16
N GLU A 233 16.52 23.87 4.95
CA GLU A 233 17.01 25.24 4.90
C GLU A 233 18.49 25.34 5.23
N LYS A 234 18.87 24.73 6.35
CA LYS A 234 20.26 24.66 6.76
C LYS A 234 21.12 23.87 5.77
N LEU A 235 20.59 22.77 5.24
CA LEU A 235 21.31 21.93 4.26
C LEU A 235 21.65 22.73 3.00
N TYR A 236 20.71 23.46 2.42
CA TYR A 236 21.03 24.24 1.22
C TYR A 236 22.03 25.36 1.55
N GLN A 237 21.88 26.07 2.68
CA GLN A 237 22.82 27.13 3.08
C GLN A 237 24.25 26.59 3.14
N GLN A 238 24.45 25.45 3.79
CA GLN A 238 25.76 24.80 3.91
C GLN A 238 26.32 24.36 2.56
N LEU A 239 25.49 23.85 1.66
CA LEU A 239 25.92 23.48 0.30
C LEU A 239 26.35 24.71 -0.50
N PHE A 240 25.63 25.83 -0.37
CA PHE A 240 25.99 27.10 -1.03
C PHE A 240 27.25 27.72 -0.45
N GLU A 241 27.49 27.63 0.86
CA GLU A 241 28.75 28.08 1.49
C GLU A 241 29.95 27.22 1.07
N PHE A 242 29.71 25.94 0.75
CA PHE A 242 30.75 25.02 0.29
C PHE A 242 31.11 25.23 -1.19
N ALA A 243 30.16 25.65 -2.03
CA ALA A 243 30.36 25.81 -3.47
C ALA A 243 31.49 26.80 -3.87
N PRO A 244 31.66 27.99 -3.24
CA PRO A 244 32.79 28.88 -3.50
C PRO A 244 34.14 28.20 -3.24
N LYS A 245 34.24 27.43 -2.15
CA LYS A 245 35.48 26.73 -1.75
C LYS A 245 35.89 25.67 -2.77
N ILE A 246 34.93 25.10 -3.52
CA ILE A 246 35.21 24.18 -4.62
C ILE A 246 35.69 24.96 -5.85
N HIS A 247 35.01 26.04 -6.24
CA HIS A 247 35.40 26.82 -7.42
C HIS A 247 36.81 27.39 -7.32
N ASP A 248 37.27 27.76 -6.12
CA ASP A 248 38.62 28.27 -5.89
C ASP A 248 39.71 27.18 -5.95
N ASN A 249 39.33 25.91 -5.73
CA ASN A 249 40.26 24.77 -5.64
C ASN A 249 40.10 23.72 -6.75
N LEU A 250 39.13 23.88 -7.64
CA LEU A 250 39.01 23.04 -8.82
C LEU A 250 40.07 23.47 -9.84
N PRO A 251 40.86 22.54 -10.39
CA PRO A 251 41.75 22.88 -11.49
C PRO A 251 40.90 23.44 -12.64
N ILE A 252 41.25 24.66 -13.08
CA ILE A 252 40.61 25.36 -14.21
C ILE A 252 40.73 24.51 -15.48
N GLU A 253 41.74 23.65 -15.54
CA GLU A 253 41.95 22.69 -16.60
C GLU A 253 41.52 21.29 -16.18
N ARG A 254 40.77 20.61 -17.06
CA ARG A 254 40.55 19.16 -16.93
C ARG A 254 41.90 18.45 -16.99
N SER A 255 42.22 17.65 -15.98
CA SER A 255 43.46 16.85 -15.93
C SER A 255 43.59 15.84 -17.08
N ASN A 256 42.48 15.49 -17.72
CA ASN A 256 42.44 14.62 -18.89
C ASN A 256 41.86 15.39 -20.09
N ARG A 257 42.73 16.04 -20.87
CA ARG A 257 42.36 16.60 -22.19
C ARG A 257 42.03 15.49 -23.20
N ASP A 258 42.51 14.27 -22.96
CA ASP A 258 42.41 13.12 -23.88
C ASP A 258 41.30 12.12 -23.55
N LEU A 259 40.37 12.45 -22.64
CA LEU A 259 39.13 11.67 -22.48
C LEU A 259 38.22 11.89 -23.71
N ASN A 260 38.62 11.29 -24.83
CA ASN A 260 37.80 11.07 -25.99
C ASN A 260 36.60 10.23 -25.56
N HIS A 261 35.50 10.90 -25.21
CA HIS A 261 34.21 10.24 -25.10
C HIS A 261 33.84 9.82 -26.53
N GLN A 262 34.26 8.62 -26.94
CA GLN A 262 33.70 8.01 -28.13
C GLN A 262 32.21 7.83 -27.86
N ARG A 263 31.39 8.69 -28.46
CA ARG A 263 29.97 8.38 -28.62
C ARG A 263 29.91 7.11 -29.43
N ILE A 264 29.64 5.99 -28.78
CA ILE A 264 29.19 4.78 -29.47
C ILE A 264 27.88 5.17 -30.14
N SER A 265 27.90 5.31 -31.47
CA SER A 265 26.68 5.48 -32.24
C SER A 265 25.91 4.17 -32.15
N LEU A 266 24.78 4.20 -31.46
CA LEU A 266 23.81 3.10 -31.60
C LEU A 266 23.41 3.05 -33.08
N PRO A 267 23.41 1.87 -33.72
CA PRO A 267 22.99 1.75 -35.11
C PRO A 267 21.62 2.39 -35.27
N LYS A 268 21.46 3.25 -36.29
CA LYS A 268 20.16 3.81 -36.66
C LYS A 268 19.20 2.64 -36.79
N ARG A 269 18.19 2.62 -35.91
CA ARG A 269 17.10 1.65 -35.88
C ARG A 269 16.66 1.41 -37.32
N LEU A 270 16.91 0.20 -37.83
CA LEU A 270 16.32 -0.24 -39.08
C LEU A 270 14.82 -0.01 -38.93
N LEU A 271 14.27 0.77 -39.86
CA LEU A 271 12.86 1.09 -39.96
C LEU A 271 12.08 -0.22 -40.13
N LEU A 272 11.66 -0.82 -39.02
CA LEU A 272 10.55 -1.75 -39.01
C LEU A 272 9.28 -0.90 -39.12
N ASN A 273 8.91 -0.68 -40.38
CA ASN A 273 7.59 -0.22 -40.77
C ASN A 273 6.53 -1.15 -40.19
N LYS A 274 5.42 -0.51 -39.75
CA LYS A 274 4.12 -1.07 -39.36
C LYS A 274 4.06 -1.77 -38.00
N ILE A 275 3.64 -1.03 -36.99
CA ILE A 275 2.28 -1.15 -36.37
C ILE A 275 1.94 0.25 -35.84
N SER A 276 0.94 0.90 -36.43
CA SER A 276 0.38 2.14 -35.91
C SER A 276 -0.40 1.83 -34.63
N TYR A 277 0.20 2.04 -33.46
CA TYR A 277 -0.60 2.32 -32.27
C TYR A 277 -0.92 3.82 -32.28
N ASN A 278 -2.15 4.15 -32.65
CA ASN A 278 -2.77 5.44 -32.32
C ASN A 278 -2.82 5.56 -30.79
N ILE A 279 -1.76 6.07 -30.17
CA ILE A 279 -1.82 6.57 -28.80
C ILE A 279 -2.43 7.96 -28.89
N HIS A 280 -3.75 8.03 -28.83
CA HIS A 280 -4.44 9.25 -28.46
C HIS A 280 -4.02 9.60 -27.02
N TYR A 281 -3.11 10.57 -26.87
CA TYR A 281 -2.97 11.27 -25.61
C TYR A 281 -4.24 12.07 -25.37
N ARG A 282 -5.14 11.51 -24.55
CA ARG A 282 -6.24 12.27 -23.99
C ARG A 282 -5.63 13.24 -22.97
N ASN A 283 -5.61 14.52 -23.33
CA ASN A 283 -5.26 15.61 -22.43
C ASN A 283 -6.12 15.51 -21.17
N HIS A 284 -5.55 15.03 -20.06
CA HIS A 284 -6.11 15.21 -18.73
C HIS A 284 -5.52 16.46 -18.07
N SER A 285 -5.58 17.58 -18.79
CA SER A 285 -5.55 18.92 -18.19
C SER A 285 -6.94 19.23 -17.64
N ASN A 286 -7.32 18.54 -16.56
CA ASN A 286 -8.37 18.90 -15.58
C ASN A 286 -8.58 17.73 -14.61
N LEU A 287 -7.63 17.54 -13.70
CA LEU A 287 -7.88 16.87 -12.43
C LEU A 287 -7.34 17.71 -11.28
N HIS A 288 -7.70 18.99 -11.24
CA HIS A 288 -7.99 19.64 -9.96
C HIS A 288 -9.31 19.07 -9.42
N LYS A 289 -9.25 17.85 -8.89
CA LYS A 289 -10.23 17.38 -7.91
C LYS A 289 -9.51 17.27 -6.58
N THR A 290 -9.87 18.21 -5.72
CA THR A 290 -9.78 18.16 -4.26
C THR A 290 -9.56 16.74 -3.74
N TYR A 291 -8.34 16.47 -3.27
CA TYR A 291 -8.07 15.30 -2.43
C TYR A 291 -8.79 15.55 -1.10
N ARG A 292 -10.07 15.16 -1.03
CA ARG A 292 -10.81 15.13 0.24
C ARG A 292 -10.13 14.08 1.12
N ARG A 293 -9.48 14.59 2.15
CA ARG A 293 -9.08 13.90 3.38
C ARG A 293 -10.22 12.99 3.82
N GLY A 294 -10.12 11.70 3.52
CA GLY A 294 -10.86 10.69 4.26
C GLY A 294 -10.18 10.61 5.61
N ASP A 295 -10.78 11.23 6.63
CA ASP A 295 -10.35 11.10 8.01
C ASP A 295 -10.33 9.63 8.43
N ARG A 296 -9.17 8.99 8.24
CA ARG A 296 -8.73 7.84 9.01
C ARG A 296 -7.56 8.33 9.86
N THR A 297 -7.92 8.81 11.03
CA THR A 297 -6.98 9.08 12.12
C THR A 297 -7.44 8.26 13.31
N ILE A 298 -6.55 7.33 13.69
CA ILE A 298 -6.29 6.73 15.01
C ILE A 298 -7.49 6.04 15.67
#